data_AF-A0AAN8LA73-F1
#
_entry.id   AF-A0AAN8LA73-F1
#
_cell.length_a   1.000
_cell.length_b   1.000
_cell.length_c   1.000
_cell.angle_alpha   90.00
_cell.angle_beta   90.00
_cell.angle_gamma   90.00
#
_symmetry.space_group_name_H-M   'P 1'
#
loop_
_entity.id
_entity.type
_entity.pdbx_description
1 polymer ?
#
loop_
_entity_poly.entity_id
_entity_poly.type
_entity_poly.pdbx_seq_one_letter_code
_entity_poly.pdbx_strand_id
1 'polypeptide(L)'
;MEEAEDPACVPIFWISKWVDYSDKYGLGYQLCDNSVGVLFNDCTRMIMYADGDSLQYIDKMAAESYLSVRSYPATLSKKITLLNHWFRTKSAICPPPLSNGTVQINFFQDHTKLILCPLMGAVSFIDEKREFRTYKMSLIEEFGCCKELASRMRYARLMVEKLLACKSSTPR
;
A
#
# COMPACT_ATOMS: atom_id res chain seq x y z
N MET A 1 -35.25 10.26 -11.19
CA MET A 1 -33.78 10.11 -11.06
C MET A 1 -33.42 8.67 -10.72
N GLU A 2 -34.19 7.98 -9.86
CA GLU A 2 -34.08 6.52 -9.63
C GLU A 2 -34.46 5.65 -10.85
N GLU A 3 -35.30 6.13 -11.77
CA GLU A 3 -35.72 5.39 -12.98
C GLU A 3 -34.62 5.25 -14.07
N ALA A 4 -33.42 5.79 -13.84
CA ALA A 4 -32.28 5.70 -14.75
C ALA A 4 -31.22 4.68 -14.29
N GLU A 5 -31.46 3.95 -13.21
CA GLU A 5 -30.54 2.92 -12.72
C GLU A 5 -30.71 1.63 -13.51
N ASP A 6 -29.73 1.32 -14.37
CA ASP A 6 -29.63 0.03 -15.05
C ASP A 6 -28.53 -0.83 -14.39
N PRO A 7 -28.88 -1.76 -13.49
CA PRO A 7 -27.92 -2.65 -12.85
C PRO A 7 -27.23 -3.62 -13.82
N ALA A 8 -27.71 -3.79 -15.06
CA ALA A 8 -27.03 -4.57 -16.08
C ALA A 8 -25.81 -3.83 -16.69
N CYS A 9 -25.73 -2.52 -16.49
CA CYS A 9 -24.64 -1.67 -16.98
C CYS A 9 -23.50 -1.49 -15.96
N VAL A 10 -23.49 -2.24 -14.85
CA VAL A 10 -22.43 -2.17 -13.84
C VAL A 10 -21.12 -2.73 -14.44
N PRO A 11 -20.00 -1.97 -14.40
CA PRO A 11 -18.73 -2.43 -14.95
C PRO A 11 -18.24 -3.68 -14.22
N ILE A 12 -17.79 -4.68 -14.99
CA ILE A 12 -17.29 -5.97 -14.47
C ILE A 12 -16.04 -5.78 -13.60
N PHE A 13 -15.18 -4.82 -13.96
CA PHE A 13 -14.00 -4.44 -13.18
C PHE A 13 -13.91 -2.93 -13.02
N TRP A 14 -13.57 -2.47 -11.82
CA TRP A 14 -13.22 -1.08 -11.55
C TRP A 14 -11.96 -1.01 -10.70
N ILE A 15 -11.23 0.10 -10.84
CA ILE A 15 -10.08 0.40 -9.98
C ILE A 15 -10.64 0.73 -8.60
N SER A 16 -10.34 -0.11 -7.62
CA SER A 16 -10.73 0.08 -6.23
C SER A 16 -9.76 1.00 -5.49
N LYS A 17 -8.46 0.95 -5.82
CA LYS A 17 -7.40 1.75 -5.17
C LYS A 17 -6.29 2.10 -6.15
N TRP A 18 -5.58 3.20 -5.93
CA TRP A 18 -4.37 3.55 -6.70
C TRP A 18 -3.35 4.32 -5.87
N VAL A 19 -2.09 4.25 -6.30
CA VAL A 19 -0.91 4.89 -5.70
C VAL A 19 -0.06 5.45 -6.81
N ASP A 20 0.08 6.75 -6.85
CA ASP A 20 1.00 7.39 -7.79
C ASP A 20 2.41 7.47 -7.18
N TYR A 21 3.33 6.75 -7.82
CA TYR A 21 4.77 6.79 -7.56
C TYR A 21 5.52 6.99 -8.88
N SER A 22 4.92 7.75 -9.80
CA SER A 22 5.46 8.04 -11.14
C SER A 22 6.80 8.78 -11.11
N ASP A 23 7.15 9.45 -10.00
CA ASP A 23 8.47 10.08 -9.84
C ASP A 23 9.64 9.08 -9.89
N LYS A 24 9.41 7.79 -9.57
CA LYS A 24 10.48 6.77 -9.53
C LYS A 24 10.14 5.46 -10.22
N TYR A 25 8.91 4.96 -10.08
CA TYR A 25 8.56 3.61 -10.51
C TYR A 25 7.34 3.56 -11.43
N GLY A 26 6.27 4.26 -11.06
CA GLY A 26 5.01 4.24 -11.80
C GLY A 26 3.77 4.28 -10.90
N LEU A 27 2.62 3.97 -11.50
CA LEU A 27 1.31 4.00 -10.88
C LEU A 27 0.88 2.59 -10.45
N GLY A 28 0.74 2.37 -9.16
CA GLY A 28 0.10 1.17 -8.61
C GLY A 28 -1.41 1.29 -8.59
N TYR A 29 -2.11 0.21 -8.84
CA TYR A 29 -3.57 0.15 -8.71
C TYR A 29 -4.02 -1.20 -8.20
N GLN A 30 -5.18 -1.24 -7.55
CA GLN A 30 -5.88 -2.45 -7.13
C GLN A 30 -7.24 -2.44 -7.82
N LEU A 31 -7.67 -3.57 -8.35
CA LEU A 31 -9.01 -3.74 -8.93
C LEU A 31 -10.00 -4.24 -7.86
N CYS A 32 -11.28 -4.27 -8.19
CA CYS A 32 -12.36 -4.72 -7.31
C CYS A 32 -12.30 -6.22 -6.96
N ASP A 33 -11.62 -7.03 -7.76
CA ASP A 33 -11.39 -8.46 -7.54
C ASP A 33 -10.19 -8.76 -6.62
N ASN A 34 -9.57 -7.71 -6.05
CA ASN A 34 -8.34 -7.76 -5.26
C ASN A 34 -7.06 -8.11 -6.04
N SER A 35 -7.10 -8.12 -7.37
CA SER A 35 -5.88 -8.09 -8.17
C SER A 35 -5.18 -6.74 -8.00
N VAL A 36 -3.85 -6.75 -8.06
CA VAL A 36 -3.01 -5.57 -7.91
C VAL A 36 -2.16 -5.42 -9.17
N GLY A 37 -2.17 -4.24 -9.77
CA GLY A 37 -1.38 -3.89 -10.92
C GLY A 37 -0.39 -2.78 -10.65
N VAL A 38 0.69 -2.75 -11.42
CA VAL A 38 1.59 -1.60 -11.57
C VAL A 38 1.68 -1.25 -13.04
N LEU A 39 1.43 0.02 -13.36
CA LEU A 39 1.85 0.64 -14.61
C LEU A 39 3.19 1.32 -14.36
N PHE A 40 4.26 0.78 -14.94
CA PHE A 40 5.60 1.34 -14.78
C PHE A 40 5.84 2.52 -15.72
N ASN A 41 6.79 3.39 -15.36
CA ASN A 41 7.17 4.55 -16.17
C ASN A 41 7.70 4.19 -17.57
N ASP A 42 8.19 2.97 -17.75
CA ASP A 42 8.64 2.45 -19.05
C ASP A 42 7.49 1.94 -19.94
N CYS A 43 6.24 2.30 -19.61
CA CYS A 43 5.01 1.88 -20.28
C CYS A 43 4.71 0.38 -20.22
N THR A 44 5.43 -0.37 -19.39
CA THR A 44 5.11 -1.78 -19.12
C THR A 44 4.10 -1.90 -17.99
N ARG A 45 3.33 -2.98 -17.98
CA ARG A 45 2.34 -3.25 -16.94
C ARG A 45 2.59 -4.61 -16.33
N MET A 46 2.29 -4.74 -15.05
CA MET A 46 2.35 -6.02 -14.37
C MET A 46 1.20 -6.14 -13.40
N ILE A 47 0.47 -7.24 -13.48
CA ILE A 47 -0.73 -7.51 -12.70
C ILE A 47 -0.49 -8.80 -11.93
N MET A 48 -0.80 -8.79 -10.63
CA MET A 48 -0.84 -9.96 -9.77
C MET A 48 -2.28 -10.26 -9.44
N TYR A 49 -2.69 -11.50 -9.66
CA TYR A 49 -4.03 -11.95 -9.34
C TYR A 49 -4.21 -12.11 -7.81
N ALA A 50 -5.47 -12.24 -7.38
CA ALA A 50 -5.81 -12.31 -5.96
C ALA A 50 -5.20 -13.52 -5.23
N ASP A 51 -4.78 -14.55 -5.97
CA ASP A 51 -4.05 -15.72 -5.46
C ASP A 51 -2.65 -15.36 -4.90
N GLY A 52 -2.12 -14.20 -5.27
CA GLY A 52 -0.79 -13.73 -4.86
C GLY A 52 0.37 -14.50 -5.49
N ASP A 53 0.11 -15.32 -6.50
CA ASP A 53 1.13 -16.13 -7.19
C ASP A 53 1.08 -15.93 -8.70
N SER A 54 -0.11 -15.89 -9.31
CA SER A 54 -0.25 -15.69 -10.74
C SER A 54 0.04 -14.23 -11.11
N LEU A 55 0.89 -14.05 -12.13
CA LEU A 55 1.32 -12.77 -12.66
C LEU A 55 1.01 -12.68 -14.15
N GLN A 56 0.57 -11.50 -14.59
CA GLN A 56 0.48 -11.13 -15.99
C GLN A 56 1.39 -9.93 -16.22
N TYR A 57 2.38 -10.07 -17.09
CA TYR A 57 3.26 -9.00 -17.52
C TYR A 57 2.89 -8.59 -18.94
N ILE A 58 2.76 -7.29 -19.18
CA ILE A 58 2.47 -6.71 -20.49
C ILE A 58 3.63 -5.78 -20.83
N ASP A 59 4.38 -6.14 -21.87
CA ASP A 59 5.51 -5.32 -22.32
C ASP A 59 5.02 -4.09 -23.12
N LYS A 60 5.93 -3.18 -23.44
CA LYS A 60 5.69 -1.98 -24.26
C LYS A 60 5.09 -2.27 -25.65
N MET A 61 5.29 -3.49 -26.17
CA MET A 61 4.70 -3.95 -27.44
C MET A 61 3.31 -4.58 -27.25
N ALA A 62 2.70 -4.42 -26.07
CA ALA A 62 1.46 -5.09 -25.66
C ALA A 62 1.52 -6.62 -25.70
N ALA A 63 2.73 -7.20 -25.72
CA ALA A 63 2.93 -8.62 -25.62
C ALA A 63 2.66 -9.07 -24.18
N GLU A 64 1.68 -9.96 -24.02
CA GLU A 64 1.32 -10.52 -22.72
C GLU A 64 2.15 -11.75 -22.40
N SER A 65 2.57 -11.88 -21.16
CA SER A 65 3.29 -13.04 -20.64
C SER A 65 2.73 -13.42 -19.29
N TYR A 66 2.37 -14.69 -19.13
CA TYR A 66 1.84 -15.24 -17.89
C TYR A 66 2.99 -15.88 -17.12
N LEU A 67 3.19 -15.42 -15.89
CA LEU A 67 4.31 -15.77 -15.04
C LEU A 67 3.79 -16.14 -13.65
N SER A 68 4.66 -16.69 -12.79
CA SER A 68 4.35 -16.87 -11.38
C SER A 68 5.36 -16.10 -10.54
N VAL A 69 4.97 -15.66 -9.34
CA VAL A 69 5.87 -15.11 -8.32
C VAL A 69 7.00 -16.09 -7.98
N ARG A 70 6.82 -17.39 -8.23
CA ARG A 70 7.85 -18.42 -7.99
C ARG A 70 8.71 -18.71 -9.23
N SER A 71 8.23 -18.36 -10.41
CA SER A 71 8.87 -18.69 -11.69
C SER A 71 8.75 -17.51 -12.65
N TYR A 72 9.82 -16.70 -12.69
CA TYR A 72 9.90 -15.51 -13.51
C TYR A 72 11.34 -15.27 -14.01
N PRO A 73 11.53 -14.62 -15.17
CA PRO A 73 12.85 -14.27 -15.67
C PRO A 73 13.52 -13.23 -14.78
N ALA A 74 14.83 -13.38 -14.53
CA ALA A 74 15.59 -12.53 -13.60
C ALA A 74 15.51 -11.02 -13.91
N THR A 75 15.23 -10.66 -15.16
CA THR A 75 15.01 -9.27 -15.61
C THR A 75 13.84 -8.58 -14.91
N LEU A 76 12.81 -9.33 -14.49
CA LEU A 76 11.61 -8.81 -13.84
C LEU A 76 11.69 -8.80 -12.30
N SER A 77 12.79 -9.29 -11.71
CA SER A 77 12.93 -9.44 -10.26
C SER A 77 12.66 -8.16 -9.47
N LYS A 78 13.19 -7.01 -9.95
CA LYS A 78 12.96 -5.69 -9.31
C LYS A 78 11.50 -5.28 -9.34
N LYS A 79 10.83 -5.47 -10.49
CA LYS A 79 9.42 -5.14 -10.67
C LYS A 79 8.54 -6.00 -9.77
N ILE A 80 8.80 -7.32 -9.73
CA ILE A 80 8.03 -8.28 -8.91
C ILE A 80 8.21 -8.01 -7.43
N THR A 81 9.39 -7.57 -7.00
CA THR A 81 9.63 -7.15 -5.62
C THR A 81 8.78 -5.94 -5.23
N LEU A 82 8.68 -4.93 -6.10
CA LEU A 82 7.81 -3.76 -5.88
C LEU A 82 6.34 -4.15 -5.81
N LEU A 83 5.87 -5.01 -6.73
CA LEU A 83 4.49 -5.48 -6.73
C LEU A 83 4.16 -6.30 -5.48
N ASN A 84 5.07 -7.16 -5.02
CA ASN A 84 4.92 -7.90 -3.76
C ASN A 84 4.86 -6.98 -2.53
N HIS A 85 5.66 -5.90 -2.54
CA HIS A 85 5.61 -4.90 -1.49
C HIS A 85 4.24 -4.23 -1.45
N TRP A 86 3.65 -3.90 -2.60
CA TRP A 86 2.33 -3.28 -2.69
C TRP A 86 1.17 -4.25 -2.39
N PHE A 87 1.28 -5.52 -2.79
CA PHE A 87 0.26 -6.55 -2.55
C PHE A 87 0.10 -6.92 -1.07
N ARG A 88 1.19 -6.94 -0.30
CA ARG A 88 1.15 -7.35 1.13
C ARG A 88 0.51 -6.31 2.06
N THR A 89 0.31 -5.09 1.58
CA THR A 89 -0.36 -4.00 2.30
C THR A 89 -1.86 -3.95 2.01
N LYS A 90 -2.60 -5.02 2.35
CA LYS A 90 -4.05 -5.13 2.07
C LYS A 90 -4.93 -4.10 2.82
N SER A 91 -4.42 -3.43 3.85
CA SER A 91 -5.21 -2.53 4.73
C SER A 91 -4.66 -1.10 4.84
N ALA A 92 -3.37 -0.86 4.61
CA ALA A 92 -2.78 0.47 4.72
C ALA A 92 -1.51 0.59 3.90
N ILE A 93 -1.25 1.78 3.35
CA ILE A 93 -0.01 2.06 2.61
C ILE A 93 0.96 2.73 3.57
N CYS A 94 2.12 2.11 3.75
CA CYS A 94 3.26 2.70 4.42
C CYS A 94 4.33 3.00 3.35
N PRO A 95 4.50 4.26 2.95
CA PRO A 95 5.67 4.66 2.21
C PRO A 95 6.94 4.39 3.06
N PRO A 96 8.11 4.24 2.43
CA PRO A 96 9.36 4.24 3.16
C PRO A 96 9.47 5.50 4.04
N PRO A 97 10.10 5.41 5.23
CA PRO A 97 10.25 6.56 6.12
C PRO A 97 10.92 7.72 5.38
N LEU A 98 10.41 8.93 5.61
CA LEU A 98 11.03 10.17 5.15
C LEU A 98 12.47 10.24 5.68
N SER A 99 13.34 11.07 5.07
CA SER A 99 14.74 11.25 5.49
C SER A 99 14.89 11.67 6.97
N ASN A 100 13.83 12.20 7.59
CA ASN A 100 13.73 12.55 9.00
C ASN A 100 13.18 11.41 9.90
N GLY A 101 12.95 10.21 9.37
CA GLY A 101 12.42 9.05 10.09
C GLY A 101 10.90 9.03 10.27
N THR A 102 10.15 10.03 9.78
CA THR A 102 8.69 10.08 9.90
C THR A 102 8.03 9.05 8.99
N VAL A 103 7.05 8.32 9.53
CA VAL A 103 6.30 7.28 8.82
C VAL A 103 4.84 7.68 8.76
N GLN A 104 4.27 7.75 7.56
CA GLN A 104 2.84 7.98 7.37
C GLN A 104 2.16 6.70 6.92
N ILE A 105 1.02 6.39 7.52
CA ILE A 105 0.22 5.22 7.22
C ILE A 105 -1.19 5.70 6.93
N ASN A 106 -1.60 5.56 5.68
CA ASN A 106 -2.96 5.87 5.27
C ASN A 106 -3.77 4.57 5.30
N PHE A 107 -4.83 4.53 6.11
CA PHE A 107 -5.78 3.43 6.15
C PHE A 107 -6.94 3.78 5.23
N PHE A 108 -7.10 3.01 4.15
CA PHE A 108 -8.00 3.39 3.05
C PHE A 108 -9.42 2.86 3.21
N GLN A 109 -9.66 1.98 4.19
CA GLN A 109 -10.97 1.40 4.45
C GLN A 109 -11.92 2.38 5.17
N ASP A 110 -11.35 3.30 5.94
CA ASP A 110 -12.04 4.27 6.80
C ASP A 110 -11.53 5.71 6.59
N HIS A 111 -10.67 5.91 5.59
CA HIS A 111 -9.99 7.18 5.30
C HIS A 111 -9.13 7.76 6.46
N THR A 112 -8.91 6.98 7.52
CA THR A 112 -8.08 7.41 8.65
C THR A 112 -6.61 7.39 8.28
N LYS A 113 -5.82 8.24 8.93
CA LYS A 113 -4.39 8.37 8.66
C LYS A 113 -3.64 8.42 9.97
N LEU A 114 -2.46 7.81 10.00
CA LEU A 114 -1.61 7.78 11.16
C LEU A 114 -0.21 8.23 10.75
N ILE A 115 0.31 9.26 11.39
CA ILE A 115 1.62 9.84 11.13
C ILE A 115 2.45 9.64 12.39
N LEU A 116 3.54 8.88 12.28
CA LEU A 116 4.48 8.62 13.36
C LEU A 116 5.72 9.47 13.17
N CYS A 117 6.02 10.31 14.16
CA CYS A 117 7.24 11.10 14.20
C CYS A 117 8.15 10.60 15.34
N PRO A 118 9.22 9.85 15.05
CA PRO A 118 10.12 9.35 16.09
C PRO A 118 10.93 10.46 16.75
N LEU A 119 11.25 11.55 16.03
CA LEU A 119 12.00 12.69 16.59
C LEU A 119 11.25 13.37 17.75
N MET A 120 9.92 13.44 17.66
CA MET A 120 9.07 14.08 18.67
C MET A 120 8.41 13.07 19.62
N GLY A 121 8.64 11.76 19.43
CA GLY A 121 7.95 10.70 20.17
C GLY A 121 6.43 10.83 20.11
N ALA A 122 5.89 11.20 18.94
CA ALA A 122 4.49 11.58 18.77
C ALA A 122 3.80 10.82 17.64
N VAL A 123 2.51 10.60 17.80
CA VAL A 123 1.62 10.05 16.77
C VAL A 123 0.50 11.04 16.47
N SER A 124 0.34 11.40 15.21
CA SER A 124 -0.81 12.16 14.74
C SER A 124 -1.80 11.22 14.09
N PHE A 125 -3.06 11.32 14.48
CA PHE A 125 -4.17 10.53 13.98
C PHE A 125 -5.18 11.46 13.31
N ILE A 126 -5.58 11.09 12.10
CA ILE A 126 -6.65 11.71 11.34
C ILE A 126 -7.78 10.69 11.31
N ASP A 127 -8.92 11.03 11.89
CA ASP A 127 -10.08 10.15 11.92
C ASP A 127 -10.93 10.25 10.64
N GLU A 128 -12.04 9.50 10.60
CA GLU A 128 -12.98 9.48 9.47
C GLU A 128 -13.65 10.85 9.24
N LYS A 129 -13.80 11.63 10.31
CA LYS A 129 -14.35 13.00 10.30
C LYS A 129 -13.31 14.03 9.84
N ARG A 130 -12.09 13.59 9.52
CA ARG A 130 -10.95 14.42 9.14
C ARG A 130 -10.47 15.33 10.27
N GLU A 131 -10.78 15.01 11.53
CA GLU A 131 -10.20 15.72 12.67
C GLU A 131 -8.75 15.28 12.85
N PHE A 132 -7.85 16.26 12.88
CA PHE A 132 -6.42 16.03 13.10
C PHE A 132 -6.09 16.16 14.58
N ARG A 133 -5.57 15.09 15.20
CA ARG A 133 -5.16 15.08 16.61
C ARG A 133 -3.76 14.50 16.77
N THR A 134 -2.92 15.16 17.57
CA THR A 134 -1.56 14.69 17.86
C THR A 134 -1.43 14.30 19.32
N TYR A 135 -0.84 13.14 19.56
CA TYR A 135 -0.68 12.55 20.88
C TYR A 135 0.80 12.22 21.11
N LYS A 136 1.32 12.51 22.29
CA LYS A 136 2.64 12.02 22.71
C LYS A 136 2.53 10.54 23.06
N MET A 137 3.49 9.73 22.60
CA MET A 137 3.51 8.30 22.90
C MET A 137 3.59 8.04 24.41
N SER A 138 4.37 8.85 25.15
CA SER A 138 4.47 8.74 26.61
C SER A 138 3.13 8.95 27.33
N LEU A 139 2.31 9.89 26.85
CA LEU A 139 0.99 10.15 27.42
C LEU A 139 -0.03 9.07 27.04
N ILE A 140 0.13 8.44 25.87
CA ILE A 140 -0.71 7.28 25.49
C ILE A 140 -0.39 6.07 26.37
N GLU A 141 0.87 5.86 26.75
CA GLU A 141 1.26 4.79 27.67
C GLU A 141 0.71 5.01 29.09
N GLU A 142 0.68 6.27 29.55
CA GLU A 142 0.22 6.63 30.88
C GLU A 142 -1.32 6.68 31.01
N PHE A 143 -2.01 7.29 30.05
CA PHE A 143 -3.46 7.54 30.11
C PHE A 143 -4.29 6.63 29.20
N GLY A 144 -3.63 5.83 28.36
CA GLY A 144 -4.29 4.98 27.37
C GLY A 144 -4.77 5.74 26.13
N CYS A 145 -5.39 5.02 25.19
CA CYS A 145 -6.01 5.60 24.00
C CYS A 145 -7.25 4.80 23.57
N CYS A 146 -8.02 5.34 22.62
CA CYS A 146 -9.16 4.63 22.06
C CYS A 146 -8.73 3.34 21.34
N LYS A 147 -9.62 2.33 21.34
CA LYS A 147 -9.34 1.01 20.73
C LYS A 147 -8.91 1.13 19.26
N GLU A 148 -9.45 2.12 18.57
CA GLU A 148 -9.23 2.41 17.17
C GLU A 148 -7.79 2.86 16.88
N LEU A 149 -7.30 3.83 17.66
CA LEU A 149 -5.91 4.31 17.60
C LEU A 149 -4.94 3.20 18.02
N ALA A 150 -5.25 2.46 19.09
CA ALA A 150 -4.43 1.35 19.56
C ALA A 150 -4.24 0.26 18.48
N SER A 151 -5.31 -0.07 17.73
CA SER A 151 -5.24 -1.04 16.64
C SER A 151 -4.31 -0.59 15.51
N ARG A 152 -4.40 0.69 15.12
CA ARG A 152 -3.58 1.27 14.06
C ARG A 152 -2.12 1.46 14.48
N MET A 153 -1.86 1.78 15.75
CA MET A 153 -0.51 1.81 16.30
C MET A 153 0.14 0.42 16.32
N ARG A 154 -0.62 -0.65 16.65
CA ARG A 154 -0.12 -2.03 16.53
C ARG A 154 0.22 -2.40 15.09
N TYR A 155 -0.64 -2.04 14.14
CA TYR A 155 -0.37 -2.24 12.72
C TYR A 155 0.89 -1.47 12.27
N ALA A 156 1.02 -0.22 12.73
CA ALA A 156 2.16 0.63 12.43
C ALA A 156 3.47 0.05 12.96
N ARG A 157 3.47 -0.46 14.20
CA ARG A 157 4.61 -1.17 14.79
C ARG A 157 5.04 -2.35 13.93
N LEU A 158 4.11 -3.21 13.52
CA LEU A 158 4.39 -4.35 12.64
C LEU A 158 5.03 -3.91 11.31
N MET A 159 4.58 -2.78 10.76
CA MET A 159 5.12 -2.24 9.52
C MET A 159 6.54 -1.72 9.70
N VAL A 160 6.81 -0.98 10.78
CA VAL A 160 8.15 -0.46 11.12
C VAL A 160 9.13 -1.59 11.39
N GLU A 161 8.74 -2.62 12.15
CA GLU A 161 9.57 -3.80 12.41
C GLU A 161 9.96 -4.51 11.10
N LYS A 162 9.02 -4.64 10.15
CA LYS A 162 9.31 -5.20 8.81
C LYS A 162 10.26 -4.32 7.99
N LEU A 163 10.09 -3.01 8.04
CA LEU A 163 10.99 -2.06 7.35
C LEU A 163 12.42 -2.13 7.92
N LEU A 164 12.56 -2.33 9.22
CA LEU A 164 13.87 -2.53 9.87
C LEU A 164 14.48 -3.88 9.49
N ALA A 165 13.68 -4.95 9.41
CA ALA A 165 14.15 -6.28 8.99
C ALA A 165 14.64 -6.32 7.53
N CYS A 166 14.08 -5.50 6.63
CA CYS A 166 14.58 -5.39 5.26
C CYS A 166 15.91 -4.61 5.14
N LYS A 167 16.28 -3.79 6.13
CA LYS A 167 17.57 -3.07 6.14
C LYS A 167 18.74 -3.94 6.63
N SER A 168 18.47 -4.99 7.40
CA SER A 168 19.51 -5.91 7.90
C SER A 168 19.90 -7.00 6.89
N SER A 169 19.13 -7.19 5.81
CA SER A 169 19.40 -8.18 4.76
C SER A 169 20.31 -7.66 3.62
N THR A 170 20.80 -6.43 3.68
CA THR A 170 21.88 -5.95 2.81
C THR A 170 23.22 -6.36 3.43
N PRO A 171 23.97 -7.31 2.85
CA PRO A 171 25.35 -7.53 3.25
C PRO A 171 26.13 -6.25 2.97
N ARG A 172 26.97 -5.84 3.93
CA ARG A 172 27.99 -4.80 3.69
C ARG A 172 29.00 -5.28 2.66
#